data_AF-A0A8S1LX23-F1
#
_entry.id   AF-A0A8S1LX23-F1
#
_cell.length_a   1.000
_cell.length_b   1.000
_cell.length_c   1.000
_cell.angle_alpha   90.00
_cell.angle_beta   90.00
_cell.angle_gamma   90.00
#
_symmetry.space_group_name_H-M   'P 1'
#
loop_
_entity.id
_entity.type
_entity.pdbx_description
1 polymer ?
#
loop_
_entity_poly.entity_id
_entity_poly.type
_entity_poly.pdbx_seq_one_letter_code
_entity_poly.pdbx_strand_id
1 'polypeptide(L)'
;MSKSNKGLNQSQDVLAQELDAQRRDRMKAISTHKNMKDRLDRMEQERDKFGIENLMMKRNLTDEKKEFIDLIEFHKKEKEELREEKQKIEYEFGVLQRKMFDIDEDYKKMMDKQRQLFEADKQPLLDKIKFLEARLEKIDGFLQTKADLESEREKLIETLAQERKDKQRELADKEKEKVKETNQLRKEMETKVQETKLSERAQQKEQLETTTRLTVLQNYQMTTELDYQSKQTAKLLGKDSKLQEQVTSLKRDIEIHKQVEQELAKRSHFSQKLIKKLTARIKDLEDQLEQQNIEQQELNPQQTLQEMEKMKETEIIQLEKKIAQLQNDNEILRNENNHLLTKLDTIRLEENKFSNLSIILASNLEYLKNNSNEEISEVIDLQELREKNINDWTQNQKITIMNMLLMQTQQYLTKKNFNLSDTNQININNTMTENVTIVDNTNKSFYFPKIKQEEDQTSQLSFRKFQGVPLDISNSIVKNNLRDWGKQSVLQQSSQLLRKYKLK
;
A
#
# COMPACT_ATOMS: atom_id res chain seq x y z
N MET A 1 99.10 -149.21 180.63
CA MET A 1 97.85 -150.01 180.55
C MET A 1 97.72 -150.52 179.12
N SER A 2 97.38 -151.75 178.76
CA SER A 2 97.15 -153.06 179.41
C SER A 2 96.84 -154.00 178.21
N LYS A 3 97.53 -155.13 178.02
CA LYS A 3 97.03 -156.54 178.20
C LYS A 3 95.90 -156.94 177.20
N SER A 4 95.69 -158.15 176.69
CA SER A 4 96.21 -159.54 176.81
C SER A 4 95.25 -160.38 175.93
N ASN A 5 95.67 -161.17 174.93
CA ASN A 5 96.03 -162.62 174.96
C ASN A 5 94.87 -163.66 174.99
N LYS A 6 95.06 -164.75 174.20
CA LYS A 6 94.31 -166.05 174.02
C LYS A 6 93.14 -166.03 173.01
N GLY A 7 92.94 -166.96 172.06
CA GLY A 7 93.57 -168.24 171.68
C GLY A 7 92.54 -169.13 170.93
N LEU A 8 93.02 -169.94 169.97
CA LEU A 8 92.41 -171.10 169.27
C LEU A 8 91.44 -170.92 168.08
N ASN A 9 91.81 -171.64 167.00
CA ASN A 9 90.99 -172.30 165.97
C ASN A 9 90.33 -171.53 164.81
N GLN A 10 90.59 -172.09 163.60
CA GLN A 10 89.80 -172.07 162.35
C GLN A 10 89.78 -170.83 161.43
N SER A 11 90.52 -171.02 160.33
CA SER A 11 90.20 -170.73 158.92
C SER A 11 90.36 -169.30 158.37
N GLN A 12 91.59 -169.07 157.90
CA GLN A 12 92.05 -168.01 157.00
C GLN A 12 91.21 -167.95 155.70
N ASP A 13 90.57 -166.80 155.37
CA ASP A 13 90.38 -166.36 153.96
C ASP A 13 89.71 -164.99 153.69
N VAL A 14 89.25 -164.21 154.69
CA VAL A 14 88.34 -163.06 154.38
C VAL A 14 88.95 -161.64 154.51
N LEU A 15 90.15 -161.47 155.06
CA LEU A 15 90.66 -160.12 155.45
C LEU A 15 91.51 -159.37 154.39
N ALA A 16 91.81 -159.97 153.23
CA ALA A 16 92.56 -159.31 152.16
C ALA A 16 91.70 -158.43 151.22
N GLN A 17 90.37 -158.47 151.34
CA GLN A 17 89.45 -157.80 150.42
C GLN A 17 89.07 -156.37 150.81
N GLU A 18 89.23 -155.98 152.08
CA GLU A 18 88.60 -154.75 152.60
C GLU A 18 89.51 -153.50 152.57
N LEU A 19 90.84 -153.68 152.62
CA LEU A 19 91.79 -152.57 152.55
C LEU A 19 91.99 -152.01 151.12
N ASP A 20 91.69 -152.83 150.10
CA ASP A 20 91.72 -152.43 148.69
C ASP A 20 90.44 -151.67 148.27
N ALA A 21 89.41 -151.66 149.10
CA ALA A 21 88.20 -150.87 148.88
C ALA A 21 88.43 -149.38 149.18
N GLN A 22 89.08 -149.05 150.32
CA GLN A 22 89.30 -147.65 150.71
C GLN A 22 90.27 -146.87 149.79
N ARG A 23 91.25 -147.54 149.18
CA ARG A 23 92.16 -146.89 148.20
C ARG A 23 91.45 -146.52 146.90
N ARG A 24 90.45 -147.31 146.47
CA ARG A 24 89.68 -147.05 145.25
C ARG A 24 88.77 -145.82 145.39
N ASP A 25 88.18 -145.61 146.57
CA ASP A 25 87.27 -144.47 146.78
C ASP A 25 88.00 -143.13 146.85
N ARG A 26 89.21 -143.09 147.41
CA ARG A 26 90.02 -141.85 147.46
C ARG A 26 90.49 -141.42 146.07
N MET A 27 90.83 -142.37 145.20
CA MET A 27 91.20 -142.12 143.80
C MET A 27 90.01 -141.60 142.97
N LYS A 28 88.79 -142.10 143.23
CA LYS A 28 87.57 -141.58 142.59
C LYS A 28 87.31 -140.12 142.96
N ALA A 29 87.50 -139.74 144.23
CA ALA A 29 87.29 -138.36 144.68
C ALA A 29 88.28 -137.35 144.08
N ILE A 30 89.55 -137.75 143.87
CA ILE A 30 90.55 -136.87 143.22
C ILE A 30 90.24 -136.72 141.72
N SER A 31 89.79 -137.79 141.07
CA SER A 31 89.36 -137.75 139.66
C SER A 31 88.14 -136.83 139.45
N THR A 32 87.15 -136.88 140.35
CA THR A 32 85.97 -136.01 140.26
C THR A 32 86.32 -134.55 140.50
N HIS A 33 87.23 -134.23 141.44
CA HIS A 33 87.64 -132.86 141.71
C HIS A 33 88.44 -132.24 140.55
N LYS A 34 89.29 -133.03 139.87
CA LYS A 34 90.00 -132.57 138.68
C LYS A 34 89.04 -132.28 137.52
N ASN A 35 88.08 -133.17 137.27
CA ASN A 35 87.04 -132.96 136.25
C ASN A 35 86.17 -131.73 136.53
N MET A 36 85.87 -131.43 137.79
CA MET A 36 85.14 -130.22 138.17
C MET A 36 85.95 -128.95 137.92
N LYS A 37 87.26 -128.97 138.19
CA LYS A 37 88.16 -127.83 137.95
C LYS A 37 88.32 -127.55 136.45
N ASP A 38 88.55 -128.57 135.64
CA ASP A 38 88.65 -128.43 134.18
C ASP A 38 87.32 -127.99 133.53
N ARG A 39 86.19 -128.21 134.20
CA ARG A 39 84.87 -127.70 133.78
C ARG A 39 84.69 -126.24 134.18
N LEU A 40 85.19 -125.84 135.34
CA LEU A 40 85.18 -124.44 135.80
C LEU A 40 86.06 -123.56 134.92
N ASP A 41 87.27 -124.01 134.59
CA ASP A 41 88.18 -123.28 133.69
C ASP A 41 87.59 -123.16 132.27
N ARG A 42 86.87 -124.19 131.80
CA ARG A 42 86.13 -124.11 130.52
C ARG A 42 84.99 -123.10 130.57
N MET A 43 84.19 -123.10 131.64
CA MET A 43 83.12 -122.10 131.80
C MET A 43 83.68 -120.68 131.95
N GLU A 44 84.84 -120.51 132.58
CA GLU A 44 85.47 -119.21 132.72
C GLU A 44 86.02 -118.71 131.39
N GLN A 45 86.65 -119.58 130.59
CA GLN A 45 87.05 -119.26 129.23
C GLN A 45 85.84 -118.94 128.33
N GLU A 46 84.73 -119.66 128.47
CA GLU A 46 83.49 -119.34 127.75
C GLU A 46 82.91 -117.99 128.19
N ARG A 47 82.87 -117.70 129.49
CA ARG A 47 82.43 -116.39 130.01
C ARG A 47 83.27 -115.26 129.45
N ASP A 48 84.59 -115.43 129.42
CA ASP A 48 85.51 -114.40 128.93
C ASP A 48 85.40 -114.24 127.40
N LYS A 49 85.22 -115.33 126.65
CA LYS A 49 84.88 -115.27 125.22
C LYS A 49 83.58 -114.53 124.97
N PHE A 50 82.51 -114.85 125.70
CA PHE A 50 81.24 -114.13 125.60
C PHE A 50 81.38 -112.66 126.03
N GLY A 51 82.23 -112.36 127.02
CA GLY A 51 82.53 -110.99 127.43
C GLY A 51 83.19 -110.19 126.30
N ILE A 52 84.17 -110.79 125.63
CA ILE A 52 84.87 -110.19 124.47
C ILE A 52 83.92 -110.05 123.28
N GLU A 53 83.14 -111.08 122.96
CA GLU A 53 82.15 -111.04 121.88
C GLU A 53 81.09 -109.97 122.14
N ASN A 54 80.59 -109.85 123.36
CA ASN A 54 79.60 -108.83 123.71
C ASN A 54 80.20 -107.41 123.68
N LEU A 55 81.49 -107.25 124.03
CA LEU A 55 82.23 -106.00 123.84
C LEU A 55 82.43 -105.66 122.37
N MET A 56 82.81 -106.63 121.53
CA MET A 56 82.93 -106.46 120.08
C MET A 56 81.58 -106.12 119.45
N MET A 57 80.51 -106.82 119.82
CA MET A 57 79.16 -106.57 119.34
C MET A 57 78.67 -105.18 119.75
N LYS A 58 78.93 -104.76 120.99
CA LYS A 58 78.63 -103.40 121.44
C LYS A 58 79.39 -102.35 120.65
N ARG A 59 80.67 -102.59 120.36
CA ARG A 59 81.50 -101.68 119.56
C ARG A 59 80.98 -101.58 118.12
N ASN A 60 80.68 -102.71 117.49
CA ASN A 60 80.09 -102.74 116.15
C ASN A 60 78.73 -102.03 116.12
N LEU A 61 77.87 -102.26 117.12
CA LEU A 61 76.59 -101.55 117.23
C LEU A 61 76.76 -100.05 117.47
N THR A 62 77.81 -99.61 118.18
CA THR A 62 78.08 -98.17 118.32
C THR A 62 78.65 -97.57 117.04
N ASP A 63 79.49 -98.30 116.31
CA ASP A 63 80.06 -97.86 115.05
C ASP A 63 78.97 -97.79 113.96
N GLU A 64 78.13 -98.82 113.82
CA GLU A 64 76.96 -98.81 112.93
C GLU A 64 75.98 -97.67 113.29
N LYS A 65 75.69 -97.46 114.58
CA LYS A 65 74.85 -96.33 115.00
C LYS A 65 75.46 -94.99 114.60
N LYS A 66 76.77 -94.86 114.70
CA LYS A 66 77.47 -93.64 114.30
C LYS A 66 77.39 -93.43 112.79
N GLU A 67 77.61 -94.49 111.99
CA GLU A 67 77.44 -94.44 110.54
C GLU A 67 76.00 -94.08 110.14
N PHE A 68 74.98 -94.63 110.82
CA PHE A 68 73.58 -94.27 110.58
C PHE A 68 73.29 -92.80 110.96
N ILE A 69 73.89 -92.30 112.04
CA ILE A 69 73.75 -90.88 112.43
C ILE A 69 74.39 -89.99 111.36
N ASP A 70 75.62 -90.30 110.93
CA ASP A 70 76.34 -89.54 109.91
C ASP A 70 75.58 -89.57 108.56
N LEU A 71 74.99 -90.71 108.19
CA LEU A 71 74.16 -90.84 106.99
C LEU A 71 72.86 -90.03 107.08
N ILE A 72 72.20 -90.03 108.25
CA ILE A 72 71.01 -89.20 108.50
C ILE A 72 71.37 -87.72 108.46
N GLU A 73 72.50 -87.31 109.03
CA GLU A 73 72.98 -85.93 108.98
C GLU A 73 73.34 -85.51 107.56
N PHE A 74 74.01 -86.38 106.80
CA PHE A 74 74.31 -86.16 105.38
C PHE A 74 73.02 -85.95 104.57
N HIS A 75 72.04 -86.86 104.67
CA HIS A 75 70.77 -86.71 103.96
C HIS A 75 69.93 -85.53 104.45
N LYS A 76 70.01 -85.16 105.73
CA LYS A 76 69.37 -83.95 106.24
C LYS A 76 70.00 -82.71 105.60
N LYS A 77 71.33 -82.66 105.53
CA LYS A 77 72.08 -81.55 104.92
C LYS A 77 71.77 -81.46 103.42
N GLU A 78 71.83 -82.58 102.70
CA GLU A 78 71.48 -82.67 101.28
C GLU A 78 70.03 -82.24 101.02
N LYS A 79 69.09 -82.67 101.87
CA LYS A 79 67.68 -82.27 101.76
C LYS A 79 67.47 -80.77 102.04
N GLU A 80 68.25 -80.18 102.93
CA GLU A 80 68.20 -78.74 103.19
C GLU A 80 68.81 -77.95 102.04
N GLU A 81 69.96 -78.38 101.51
CA GLU A 81 70.60 -77.79 100.32
C GLU A 81 69.64 -77.84 99.11
N LEU A 82 68.98 -78.98 98.86
CA LEU A 82 67.97 -79.10 97.81
C LEU A 82 66.73 -78.24 98.07
N ARG A 83 66.36 -78.01 99.34
CA ARG A 83 65.25 -77.12 99.69
C ARG A 83 65.62 -75.67 99.41
N GLU A 84 66.82 -75.25 99.79
CA GLU A 84 67.35 -73.91 99.51
C GLU A 84 67.49 -73.67 98.00
N GLU A 85 68.01 -74.64 97.25
CA GLU A 85 68.09 -74.57 95.79
C GLU A 85 66.70 -74.49 95.15
N LYS A 86 65.75 -75.31 95.60
CA LYS A 86 64.36 -75.24 95.14
C LYS A 86 63.75 -73.86 95.41
N GLN A 87 63.94 -73.31 96.61
CA GLN A 87 63.45 -71.97 96.96
C GLN A 87 64.09 -70.88 96.09
N LYS A 88 65.38 -71.01 95.79
CA LYS A 88 66.08 -70.08 94.90
C LYS A 88 65.53 -70.15 93.47
N ILE A 89 65.33 -71.35 92.93
CA ILE A 89 64.75 -71.55 91.59
C ILE A 89 63.32 -71.02 91.53
N GLU A 90 62.49 -71.28 92.55
CA GLU A 90 61.12 -70.75 92.62
C GLU A 90 61.10 -69.22 92.68
N TYR A 91 62.03 -68.61 93.44
CA TYR A 91 62.20 -67.16 93.47
C TYR A 91 62.62 -66.59 92.11
N GLU A 92 63.63 -67.19 91.46
CA GLU A 92 64.10 -66.79 90.14
C GLU A 92 63.01 -66.94 89.08
N PHE A 93 62.25 -68.04 89.12
CA PHE A 93 61.09 -68.26 88.25
C PHE A 93 60.02 -67.18 88.45
N GLY A 94 59.69 -66.83 89.69
CA GLY A 94 58.73 -65.78 90.00
C GLY A 94 59.20 -64.38 89.60
N VAL A 95 60.51 -64.12 89.59
CA VAL A 95 61.10 -62.88 89.05
C VAL A 95 61.02 -62.88 87.52
N LEU A 96 61.37 -63.98 86.86
CA LEU A 96 61.29 -64.11 85.40
C LEU A 96 59.86 -63.99 84.89
N GLN A 97 58.88 -64.58 85.59
CA GLN A 97 57.48 -64.50 85.22
C GLN A 97 56.94 -63.06 85.31
N ARG A 98 57.35 -62.30 86.34
CA ARG A 98 57.04 -60.87 86.45
C ARG A 98 57.67 -60.06 85.32
N LYS A 99 58.95 -60.30 85.01
CA LYS A 99 59.63 -59.64 83.87
C LYS A 99 58.96 -59.93 82.53
N MET A 100 58.54 -61.18 82.28
CA MET A 100 57.76 -61.51 81.08
C MET A 100 56.45 -60.73 81.02
N PHE A 101 55.71 -60.70 82.14
CA PHE A 101 54.46 -59.95 82.22
C PHE A 101 54.67 -58.45 81.95
N ASP A 102 55.69 -57.84 82.55
CA ASP A 102 56.03 -56.43 82.35
C ASP A 102 56.40 -56.15 80.88
N ILE A 103 57.18 -57.03 80.24
CA ILE A 103 57.54 -56.93 78.81
C ILE A 103 56.30 -57.04 77.92
N ASP A 104 55.40 -57.98 78.19
CA ASP A 104 54.16 -58.14 77.43
C ASP A 104 53.23 -56.93 77.60
N GLU A 105 53.13 -56.39 78.81
CA GLU A 105 52.35 -55.18 79.10
C GLU A 105 52.94 -53.96 78.38
N ASP A 106 54.26 -53.79 78.41
CA ASP A 106 54.96 -52.70 77.72
C ASP A 106 54.87 -52.83 76.19
N TYR A 107 55.01 -54.05 75.65
CA TYR A 107 54.83 -54.31 74.22
C TYR A 107 53.40 -53.99 73.78
N LYS A 108 52.40 -54.40 74.58
CA LYS A 108 50.99 -54.08 74.33
C LYS A 108 50.75 -52.57 74.36
N LYS A 109 51.27 -51.87 75.38
CA LYS A 109 51.21 -50.39 75.47
C LYS A 109 51.88 -49.72 74.27
N MET A 110 53.01 -50.24 73.80
CA MET A 110 53.73 -49.72 72.63
C MET A 110 52.89 -49.91 71.35
N MET A 111 52.31 -51.09 71.14
CA MET A 111 51.46 -51.38 69.99
C MET A 111 50.17 -50.54 70.00
N ASP A 112 49.55 -50.35 71.16
CA ASP A 112 48.35 -49.51 71.30
C ASP A 112 48.68 -48.03 71.04
N LYS A 113 49.80 -47.52 71.56
CA LYS A 113 50.29 -46.17 71.24
C LYS A 113 50.55 -46.01 69.74
N GLN A 114 51.18 -46.99 69.11
CA GLN A 114 51.46 -46.94 67.68
C GLN A 114 50.16 -46.96 66.85
N ARG A 115 49.18 -47.79 67.23
CA ARG A 115 47.84 -47.78 66.60
C ARG A 115 47.12 -46.45 66.79
N GLN A 116 47.20 -45.86 67.98
CA GLN A 116 46.60 -44.55 68.26
C GLN A 116 47.24 -43.45 67.43
N LEU A 117 48.57 -43.44 67.28
CA LEU A 117 49.27 -42.49 66.41
C LEU A 117 48.87 -42.66 64.95
N PHE A 118 48.83 -43.90 64.45
CA PHE A 118 48.38 -44.16 63.08
C PHE A 118 46.93 -43.77 62.84
N GLU A 119 46.03 -44.02 63.79
CA GLU A 119 44.64 -43.62 63.67
C GLU A 119 44.49 -42.09 63.76
N ALA A 120 45.28 -41.43 64.62
CA ALA A 120 45.33 -39.97 64.74
C ALA A 120 45.85 -39.29 63.47
N ASP A 121 46.79 -39.91 62.74
CA ASP A 121 47.29 -39.40 61.46
C ASP A 121 46.36 -39.75 60.29
N LYS A 122 45.66 -40.88 60.36
CA LYS A 122 44.74 -41.35 59.33
C LYS A 122 43.47 -40.50 59.24
N GLN A 123 42.89 -40.10 60.38
CA GLN A 123 41.67 -39.27 60.39
C GLN A 123 41.82 -37.93 59.65
N PRO A 124 42.84 -37.09 59.90
CA PRO A 124 43.00 -35.82 59.18
C PRO A 124 43.29 -36.01 57.69
N LEU A 125 43.95 -37.11 57.30
CA LEU A 125 44.13 -37.45 55.88
C LEU A 125 42.80 -37.82 55.22
N LEU A 126 41.95 -38.61 55.88
CA LEU A 126 40.62 -38.95 55.38
C LEU A 126 39.71 -37.71 55.29
N ASP A 127 39.75 -36.82 56.27
CA ASP A 127 39.01 -35.56 56.24
C ASP A 127 39.49 -34.64 55.12
N LYS A 128 40.81 -34.61 54.86
CA LYS A 128 41.38 -33.89 53.72
C LYS A 128 40.94 -34.48 52.38
N ILE A 129 40.89 -35.81 52.25
CA ILE A 129 40.38 -36.48 51.05
C ILE A 129 38.92 -36.10 50.83
N LYS A 130 38.05 -36.23 51.83
CA LYS A 130 36.63 -35.84 51.75
C LYS A 130 36.46 -34.37 51.37
N PHE A 131 37.28 -33.48 51.95
CA PHE A 131 37.26 -32.06 51.61
C PHE A 131 37.66 -31.81 50.16
N LEU A 132 38.70 -32.49 49.66
CA LEU A 132 39.15 -32.37 48.28
C LEU A 132 38.12 -32.96 47.30
N GLU A 133 37.49 -34.09 47.63
CA GLU A 133 36.39 -34.68 46.86
C GLU A 133 35.21 -33.71 46.75
N ALA A 134 34.74 -33.15 47.87
CA ALA A 134 33.67 -32.14 47.87
C ALA A 134 34.04 -30.87 47.10
N ARG A 135 35.33 -30.50 47.07
CA ARG A 135 35.81 -29.38 46.27
C ARG A 135 35.84 -29.72 44.77
N LEU A 136 36.24 -30.93 44.41
CA LEU A 136 36.21 -31.41 43.02
C LEU A 136 34.78 -31.44 42.49
N GLU A 137 33.83 -31.97 43.25
CA GLU A 137 32.40 -31.98 42.88
C GLU A 137 31.87 -30.56 42.62
N LYS A 138 32.26 -29.57 43.44
CA LYS A 138 31.90 -28.16 43.21
C LYS A 138 32.54 -27.60 41.94
N ILE A 139 33.78 -27.98 41.63
CA ILE A 139 34.46 -27.56 40.40
C ILE A 139 33.79 -28.18 39.19
N ASP A 140 33.40 -29.46 39.24
CA ASP A 140 32.70 -30.15 38.15
C ASP A 140 31.32 -29.53 37.92
N GLY A 141 30.57 -29.23 38.97
CA GLY A 141 29.31 -28.49 38.87
C GLY A 141 29.50 -27.08 38.27
N PHE A 142 30.59 -26.39 38.61
CA PHE A 142 30.93 -25.11 38.00
C PHE A 142 31.29 -25.25 36.51
N LEU A 143 32.01 -26.30 36.12
CA LEU A 143 32.33 -26.56 34.73
C LEU A 143 31.09 -26.88 33.90
N GLN A 144 30.15 -27.66 34.43
CA GLN A 144 28.89 -27.96 33.78
C GLN A 144 28.05 -26.69 33.58
N THR A 145 27.85 -25.91 34.64
CA THR A 145 27.10 -24.64 34.54
C THR A 145 27.78 -23.65 33.60
N LYS A 146 29.12 -23.60 33.56
CA LYS A 146 29.86 -22.79 32.60
C LYS A 146 29.60 -23.26 31.16
N ALA A 147 29.63 -24.57 30.89
CA ALA A 147 29.36 -25.13 29.57
C ALA A 147 27.93 -24.82 29.10
N ASP A 148 26.94 -24.93 29.99
CA ASP A 148 25.55 -24.59 29.71
C ASP A 148 25.39 -23.10 29.36
N LEU A 149 26.01 -22.21 30.14
CA LEU A 149 26.00 -20.76 29.88
C LEU A 149 26.73 -20.40 28.58
N GLU A 150 27.84 -21.08 28.25
CA GLU A 150 28.55 -20.89 26.99
C GLU A 150 27.69 -21.34 25.79
N SER A 151 26.96 -22.45 25.91
CA SER A 151 26.00 -22.91 24.89
C SER A 151 24.82 -21.95 24.72
N GLU A 152 24.23 -21.44 25.81
CA GLU A 152 23.18 -20.42 25.75
C GLU A 152 23.67 -19.13 25.11
N ARG A 153 24.89 -18.71 25.45
CA ARG A 153 25.52 -17.53 24.85
C ARG A 153 25.72 -17.71 23.34
N GLU A 154 26.13 -18.88 22.89
CA GLU A 154 26.30 -19.19 21.46
C GLU A 154 24.95 -19.14 20.72
N LYS A 155 23.89 -19.75 21.28
CA LYS A 155 22.52 -19.67 20.75
C LYS A 155 22.00 -18.23 20.67
N LEU A 156 22.28 -17.41 21.70
CA LEU A 156 21.91 -15.99 21.71
C LEU A 156 22.67 -15.18 20.64
N ILE A 157 23.95 -15.49 20.41
CA ILE A 157 24.74 -14.87 19.34
C ILE A 157 24.18 -15.26 17.96
N GLU A 158 23.83 -16.53 17.76
CA GLU A 158 23.25 -17.03 16.51
C GLU A 158 21.88 -16.40 16.22
N THR A 159 20.98 -16.35 17.21
CA THR A 159 19.67 -15.70 17.07
C THR A 159 19.80 -14.20 16.79
N LEU A 160 20.71 -13.49 17.47
CA LEU A 160 20.99 -12.07 17.16
C LEU A 160 21.58 -11.88 15.76
N ALA A 161 22.43 -12.78 15.29
CA ALA A 161 22.98 -12.72 13.93
C ALA A 161 21.88 -12.95 12.88
N GLN A 162 20.99 -13.90 13.13
CA GLN A 162 19.85 -14.21 12.26
C GLN A 162 18.85 -13.04 12.21
N GLU A 163 18.49 -12.46 13.36
CA GLU A 163 17.63 -11.27 13.41
C GLU A 163 18.23 -10.08 12.66
N ARG A 164 19.55 -9.85 12.78
CA ARG A 164 20.23 -8.77 12.05
C ARG A 164 20.15 -8.98 10.55
N LYS A 165 20.35 -10.23 10.09
CA LYS A 165 20.26 -10.60 8.68
C LYS A 165 18.83 -10.44 8.14
N ASP A 166 17.83 -10.84 8.91
CA ASP A 166 16.43 -10.72 8.50
C ASP A 166 15.96 -9.26 8.49
N LYS A 167 16.32 -8.46 9.50
CA LYS A 167 16.08 -7.00 9.50
C LYS A 167 16.78 -6.30 8.33
N GLN A 168 18.00 -6.72 7.99
CA GLN A 168 18.73 -6.17 6.84
C GLN A 168 18.04 -6.51 5.51
N ARG A 169 17.50 -7.73 5.38
CA ARG A 169 16.69 -8.12 4.20
C ARG A 169 15.40 -7.32 4.12
N GLU A 170 14.67 -7.18 5.23
CA GLU A 170 13.44 -6.39 5.30
C GLU A 170 13.69 -4.92 4.93
N LEU A 171 14.78 -4.31 5.42
CA LEU A 171 15.18 -2.96 5.03
C LEU A 171 15.48 -2.85 3.54
N ALA A 172 16.24 -3.79 2.97
CA ALA A 172 16.55 -3.80 1.55
C ALA A 172 15.29 -3.96 0.67
N ASP A 173 14.31 -4.75 1.12
CA ASP A 173 13.06 -4.93 0.38
C ASP A 173 12.14 -3.70 0.49
N LYS A 174 12.04 -3.07 1.68
CA LYS A 174 11.35 -1.77 1.84
C LYS A 174 12.00 -0.65 1.03
N GLU A 175 13.33 -0.64 0.91
CA GLU A 175 14.03 0.32 0.06
C GLU A 175 13.72 0.09 -1.42
N LYS A 176 13.71 -1.17 -1.89
CA LYS A 176 13.29 -1.51 -3.27
C LYS A 176 11.84 -1.11 -3.53
N GLU A 177 10.94 -1.36 -2.59
CA GLU A 177 9.52 -0.97 -2.69
C GLU A 177 9.37 0.54 -2.77
N LYS A 178 10.02 1.30 -1.87
CA LYS A 178 10.05 2.76 -1.92
C LYS A 178 10.60 3.30 -3.24
N VAL A 179 11.64 2.68 -3.79
CA VAL A 179 12.18 3.05 -5.11
C VAL A 179 11.17 2.76 -6.23
N LYS A 180 10.45 1.64 -6.18
CA LYS A 180 9.39 1.33 -7.14
C LYS A 180 8.24 2.33 -7.05
N GLU A 181 7.73 2.61 -5.85
CA GLU A 181 6.63 3.56 -5.62
C GLU A 181 7.00 4.97 -6.08
N THR A 182 8.20 5.44 -5.74
CA THR A 182 8.67 6.78 -6.16
C THR A 182 8.86 6.87 -7.67
N ASN A 183 9.36 5.82 -8.33
CA ASN A 183 9.45 5.77 -9.78
C ASN A 183 8.07 5.70 -10.45
N GLN A 184 7.14 4.93 -9.88
CA GLN A 184 5.77 4.85 -10.37
C GLN A 184 5.06 6.20 -10.25
N LEU A 185 5.12 6.84 -9.08
CA LEU A 185 4.56 8.18 -8.87
C LEU A 185 5.18 9.21 -9.82
N ARG A 186 6.50 9.16 -10.04
CA ARG A 186 7.17 10.04 -11.00
C ARG A 186 6.62 9.83 -12.41
N LYS A 187 6.43 8.58 -12.84
CA LYS A 187 5.87 8.24 -14.16
C LYS A 187 4.42 8.72 -14.27
N GLU A 188 3.59 8.50 -13.25
CA GLU A 188 2.19 8.97 -13.21
C GLU A 188 2.08 10.50 -13.22
N MET A 189 2.97 11.21 -12.52
CA MET A 189 3.03 12.67 -12.59
C MET A 189 3.49 13.14 -13.96
N GLU A 190 4.46 12.48 -14.58
CA GLU A 190 4.93 12.83 -15.92
C GLU A 190 3.83 12.63 -16.97
N THR A 191 3.06 11.54 -16.91
CA THR A 191 1.91 11.33 -17.78
C THR A 191 0.82 12.38 -17.55
N LYS A 192 0.50 12.69 -16.28
CA LYS A 192 -0.47 13.77 -15.98
C LYS A 192 -0.03 15.12 -16.52
N VAL A 193 1.24 15.48 -16.39
CA VAL A 193 1.78 16.74 -16.96
C VAL A 193 1.66 16.73 -18.49
N GLN A 194 1.92 15.59 -19.15
CA GLN A 194 1.76 15.47 -20.59
C GLN A 194 0.28 15.58 -21.01
N GLU A 195 -0.64 14.95 -20.29
CA GLU A 195 -2.09 15.04 -20.50
C GLU A 195 -2.59 16.48 -20.34
N THR A 196 -2.21 17.17 -19.25
CA THR A 196 -2.54 18.59 -19.04
C THR A 196 -2.01 19.46 -20.17
N LYS A 197 -0.75 19.25 -20.59
CA LYS A 197 -0.14 20.01 -21.70
C LYS A 197 -0.86 19.77 -23.03
N LEU A 198 -1.32 18.55 -23.30
CA LEU A 198 -2.11 18.24 -24.48
C LEU A 198 -3.51 18.87 -24.41
N SER A 199 -4.16 18.83 -23.25
CA SER A 199 -5.44 19.48 -23.00
C SER A 199 -5.38 21.00 -23.16
N GLU A 200 -4.35 21.66 -22.61
CA GLU A 200 -4.12 23.10 -22.78
C GLU A 200 -3.91 23.48 -24.25
N ARG A 201 -3.12 22.69 -25.00
CA ARG A 201 -2.92 22.90 -26.45
C ARG A 201 -4.23 22.72 -27.23
N ALA A 202 -5.05 21.73 -26.86
CA ALA A 202 -6.35 21.51 -27.50
C ALA A 202 -7.28 22.71 -27.24
N GLN A 203 -7.34 23.21 -26.01
CA GLN A 203 -8.11 24.41 -25.65
C GLN A 203 -7.61 25.67 -26.39
N GLN A 204 -6.30 25.87 -26.49
CA GLN A 204 -5.73 26.97 -27.27
C GLN A 204 -6.11 26.90 -28.75
N LYS A 205 -6.11 25.68 -29.34
CA LYS A 205 -6.54 25.47 -30.72
C LYS A 205 -8.02 25.80 -30.90
N GLU A 206 -8.88 25.36 -29.98
CA GLU A 206 -10.32 25.65 -30.00
C GLU A 206 -10.61 27.16 -29.85
N GLN A 207 -9.89 27.85 -28.96
CA GLN A 207 -9.99 29.30 -28.81
C GLN A 207 -9.55 30.04 -30.06
N LEU A 208 -8.44 29.61 -30.68
CA LEU A 208 -7.95 30.19 -31.93
C LEU A 208 -8.96 29.97 -33.07
N GLU A 209 -9.54 28.78 -33.18
CA GLU A 209 -10.56 28.45 -34.18
C GLU A 209 -11.83 29.29 -33.98
N THR A 210 -12.31 29.42 -32.75
CA THR A 210 -13.47 30.24 -32.40
C THR A 210 -13.23 31.72 -32.73
N THR A 211 -12.06 32.25 -32.37
CA THR A 211 -11.67 33.64 -32.66
C THR A 211 -11.55 33.87 -34.17
N THR A 212 -10.99 32.91 -34.90
CA THR A 212 -10.87 32.96 -36.36
C THR A 212 -12.26 32.97 -37.00
N ARG A 213 -13.17 32.09 -36.57
CA ARG A 213 -14.56 32.04 -37.03
C ARG A 213 -15.30 33.34 -36.74
N LEU A 214 -15.15 33.91 -35.55
CA LEU A 214 -15.75 35.19 -35.19
C LEU A 214 -15.23 36.32 -36.08
N THR A 215 -13.93 36.36 -36.34
CA THR A 215 -13.31 37.36 -37.22
C THR A 215 -13.83 37.26 -38.64
N VAL A 216 -13.97 36.03 -39.18
CA VAL A 216 -14.56 35.80 -40.51
C VAL A 216 -16.03 36.28 -40.55
N LEU A 217 -16.82 35.98 -39.53
CA LEU A 217 -18.21 36.44 -39.43
C LEU A 217 -18.32 37.97 -39.35
N GLN A 218 -17.46 38.63 -38.57
CA GLN A 218 -17.42 40.09 -38.48
C GLN A 218 -17.02 40.72 -39.81
N ASN A 219 -16.00 40.17 -40.49
CA ASN A 219 -15.60 40.62 -41.82
C ASN A 219 -16.73 40.45 -42.84
N TYR A 220 -17.46 39.33 -42.78
CA TYR A 220 -18.64 39.11 -43.61
C TYR A 220 -19.72 40.16 -43.35
N GLN A 221 -20.05 40.41 -42.08
CA GLN A 221 -21.01 41.46 -41.68
C GLN A 221 -20.58 42.85 -42.19
N MET A 222 -19.32 43.22 -41.99
CA MET A 222 -18.78 44.50 -42.51
C MET A 222 -18.86 44.58 -44.03
N THR A 223 -18.59 43.48 -44.74
CA THR A 223 -18.69 43.42 -46.21
C THR A 223 -20.15 43.61 -46.65
N THR A 224 -21.11 42.97 -45.98
CA THR A 224 -22.54 43.14 -46.30
C THR A 224 -23.04 44.57 -46.00
N GLU A 225 -22.56 45.19 -44.93
CA GLU A 225 -22.90 46.57 -44.59
C GLU A 225 -22.29 47.56 -45.60
N LEU A 226 -21.03 47.34 -46.00
CA LEU A 226 -20.38 48.13 -47.05
C LEU A 226 -21.12 48.01 -48.39
N ASP A 227 -21.55 46.80 -48.78
CA ASP A 227 -22.34 46.60 -50.00
C ASP A 227 -23.71 47.31 -49.90
N TYR A 228 -24.37 47.25 -48.74
CA TYR A 228 -25.61 47.97 -48.50
C TYR A 228 -25.43 49.49 -48.63
N GLN A 229 -24.42 50.05 -47.96
CA GLN A 229 -24.10 51.48 -48.03
C GLN A 229 -23.68 51.91 -49.44
N SER A 230 -22.93 51.07 -50.14
CA SER A 230 -22.57 51.27 -51.55
C SER A 230 -23.81 51.36 -52.42
N LYS A 231 -24.76 50.42 -52.28
CA LYS A 231 -26.06 50.44 -53.00
C LYS A 231 -26.89 51.68 -52.68
N GLN A 232 -26.94 52.13 -51.42
CA GLN A 232 -27.65 53.35 -51.05
C GLN A 232 -26.98 54.60 -51.63
N THR A 233 -25.65 54.67 -51.58
CA THR A 233 -24.88 55.78 -52.17
C THR A 233 -25.06 55.83 -53.68
N ALA A 234 -25.06 54.68 -54.36
CA ALA A 234 -25.34 54.58 -55.79
C ALA A 234 -26.76 55.08 -56.13
N LYS A 235 -27.77 54.73 -55.32
CA LYS A 235 -29.14 55.26 -55.47
C LYS A 235 -29.18 56.78 -55.29
N LEU A 236 -28.48 57.32 -54.30
CA LEU A 236 -28.43 58.76 -54.04
C LEU A 236 -27.72 59.51 -55.17
N LEU A 237 -26.57 59.01 -55.64
CA LEU A 237 -25.87 59.53 -56.82
C LEU A 237 -26.76 59.52 -58.06
N GLY A 238 -27.54 58.45 -58.28
CA GLY A 238 -28.51 58.39 -59.37
C GLY A 238 -29.61 59.45 -59.27
N LYS A 239 -30.07 59.78 -58.05
CA LYS A 239 -31.02 60.90 -57.83
C LYS A 239 -30.36 62.25 -58.07
N ASP A 240 -29.13 62.45 -57.59
CA ASP A 240 -28.38 63.69 -57.79
C ASP A 240 -28.14 63.94 -59.29
N SER A 241 -27.74 62.90 -60.04
CA SER A 241 -27.61 62.98 -61.51
C SER A 241 -28.92 63.41 -62.18
N LYS A 242 -30.06 62.81 -61.81
CA LYS A 242 -31.37 63.20 -62.36
C LYS A 242 -31.77 64.63 -62.01
N LEU A 243 -31.50 65.07 -60.77
CA LEU A 243 -31.75 66.44 -60.36
C LEU A 243 -30.85 67.42 -61.11
N GLN A 244 -29.58 67.09 -61.33
CA GLN A 244 -28.69 67.88 -62.17
C GLN A 244 -29.19 67.98 -63.62
N GLU A 245 -29.65 66.88 -64.21
CA GLU A 245 -30.30 66.88 -65.53
C GLU A 245 -31.54 67.79 -65.56
N GLN A 246 -32.42 67.70 -64.56
CA GLN A 246 -33.58 68.59 -64.45
C GLN A 246 -33.17 70.06 -64.31
N VAL A 247 -32.18 70.37 -63.48
CA VAL A 247 -31.66 71.73 -63.32
C VAL A 247 -31.09 72.25 -64.64
N THR A 248 -30.38 71.44 -65.41
CA THR A 248 -29.87 71.84 -66.73
C THR A 248 -30.98 72.02 -67.76
N SER A 249 -32.01 71.17 -67.75
CA SER A 249 -33.21 71.32 -68.58
C SER A 249 -33.96 72.61 -68.25
N LEU A 250 -34.28 72.84 -66.98
CA LEU A 250 -34.96 74.05 -66.53
C LEU A 250 -34.15 75.31 -66.83
N LYS A 251 -32.83 75.28 -66.69
CA LYS A 251 -31.95 76.39 -67.10
C LYS A 251 -32.08 76.68 -68.60
N ARG A 252 -32.12 75.64 -69.44
CA ARG A 252 -32.38 75.80 -70.88
C ARG A 252 -33.77 76.37 -71.15
N ASP A 253 -34.80 75.89 -70.45
CA ASP A 253 -36.17 76.39 -70.61
C ASP A 253 -36.30 77.85 -70.19
N ILE A 254 -35.67 78.25 -69.08
CA ILE A 254 -35.59 79.65 -68.65
C ILE A 254 -34.92 80.51 -69.72
N GLU A 255 -33.82 80.03 -70.32
CA GLU A 255 -33.14 80.76 -71.40
C GLU A 255 -34.02 80.90 -72.64
N ILE A 256 -34.74 79.84 -73.04
CA ILE A 256 -35.72 79.89 -74.13
C ILE A 256 -36.84 80.90 -73.80
N HIS A 257 -37.41 80.85 -72.60
CA HIS A 257 -38.44 81.79 -72.17
C HIS A 257 -37.95 83.23 -72.18
N LYS A 258 -36.71 83.48 -71.74
CA LYS A 258 -36.08 84.79 -71.80
C LYS A 258 -35.92 85.30 -73.24
N GLN A 259 -35.55 84.43 -74.18
CA GLN A 259 -35.50 84.76 -75.60
C GLN A 259 -36.90 85.06 -76.16
N VAL A 260 -37.90 84.24 -75.83
CA VAL A 260 -39.31 84.45 -76.22
C VAL A 260 -39.85 85.77 -75.64
N GLU A 261 -39.56 86.07 -74.38
CA GLU A 261 -39.96 87.32 -73.73
C GLU A 261 -39.33 88.53 -74.41
N GLN A 262 -38.04 88.46 -74.77
CA GLN A 262 -37.38 89.51 -75.55
C GLN A 262 -38.02 89.70 -76.92
N GLU A 263 -38.34 88.62 -77.63
CA GLU A 263 -39.04 88.69 -78.92
C GLU A 263 -40.47 89.22 -78.78
N LEU A 264 -41.20 88.82 -77.74
CA LEU A 264 -42.52 89.37 -77.41
C LEU A 264 -42.45 90.84 -77.03
N ALA A 265 -41.44 91.27 -76.27
CA ALA A 265 -41.24 92.67 -75.94
C ALA A 265 -40.91 93.50 -77.20
N LYS A 266 -40.06 92.98 -78.10
CA LYS A 266 -39.79 93.60 -79.42
C LYS A 266 -41.06 93.67 -80.27
N ARG A 267 -41.82 92.58 -80.37
CA ARG A 267 -43.08 92.49 -81.14
C ARG A 267 -44.15 93.39 -80.54
N SER A 268 -44.28 93.42 -79.21
CA SER A 268 -45.18 94.31 -78.47
C SER A 268 -44.80 95.77 -78.68
N HIS A 269 -43.53 96.12 -78.60
CA HIS A 269 -43.05 97.48 -78.89
C HIS A 269 -43.27 97.87 -80.36
N PHE A 270 -43.09 96.94 -81.30
CA PHE A 270 -43.42 97.14 -82.71
C PHE A 270 -44.93 97.35 -82.91
N SER A 271 -45.77 96.49 -82.33
CA SER A 271 -47.22 96.63 -82.35
C SER A 271 -47.68 97.91 -81.66
N GLN A 272 -47.09 98.32 -80.54
CA GLN A 272 -47.36 99.59 -79.89
C GLN A 272 -46.96 100.77 -80.77
N LYS A 273 -45.84 100.70 -81.48
CA LYS A 273 -45.47 101.70 -82.49
C LYS A 273 -46.48 101.74 -83.64
N LEU A 274 -46.94 100.58 -84.10
CA LEU A 274 -47.95 100.46 -85.14
C LEU A 274 -49.30 101.01 -84.66
N ILE A 275 -49.73 100.66 -83.46
CA ILE A 275 -50.91 101.20 -82.78
C ILE A 275 -50.74 102.71 -82.67
N LYS A 276 -49.64 103.24 -82.13
CA LYS A 276 -49.41 104.70 -82.08
C LYS A 276 -49.51 105.36 -83.44
N LYS A 277 -49.00 104.75 -84.51
CA LYS A 277 -49.16 105.24 -85.90
C LYS A 277 -50.61 105.18 -86.36
N LEU A 278 -51.30 104.08 -86.11
CA LEU A 278 -52.70 103.89 -86.49
C LEU A 278 -53.64 104.75 -85.66
N THR A 279 -53.40 104.95 -84.36
CA THR A 279 -54.12 105.85 -83.46
C THR A 279 -53.83 107.29 -83.81
N ALA A 280 -52.61 107.65 -84.20
CA ALA A 280 -52.34 108.97 -84.77
C ALA A 280 -53.09 109.15 -86.09
N ARG A 281 -53.15 108.10 -86.94
CA ARG A 281 -53.91 108.15 -88.19
C ARG A 281 -55.41 108.15 -87.98
N ILE A 282 -55.92 107.42 -87.00
CA ILE A 282 -57.32 107.42 -86.55
C ILE A 282 -57.62 108.78 -85.98
N LYS A 283 -56.75 109.37 -85.15
CA LYS A 283 -56.92 110.73 -84.66
C LYS A 283 -56.90 111.74 -85.80
N ASP A 284 -56.03 111.61 -86.79
CA ASP A 284 -56.06 112.46 -87.98
C ASP A 284 -57.37 112.25 -88.77
N LEU A 285 -57.87 111.01 -88.83
CA LEU A 285 -59.12 110.66 -89.50
C LEU A 285 -60.35 111.07 -88.68
N GLU A 286 -60.32 111.01 -87.36
CA GLU A 286 -61.32 111.45 -86.38
C GLU A 286 -61.33 112.97 -86.33
N ASP A 287 -60.19 113.65 -86.38
CA ASP A 287 -60.10 115.10 -86.58
C ASP A 287 -60.66 115.47 -87.97
N GLN A 288 -60.49 114.61 -88.99
CA GLN A 288 -61.15 114.72 -90.29
C GLN A 288 -62.65 114.35 -90.25
N LEU A 289 -63.09 113.48 -89.34
CA LEU A 289 -64.48 113.00 -89.13
C LEU A 289 -65.25 113.91 -88.17
N GLU A 290 -64.58 114.65 -87.30
CA GLU A 290 -65.14 115.68 -86.43
C GLU A 290 -65.29 116.98 -87.26
N GLN A 291 -64.48 117.12 -88.32
CA GLN A 291 -64.67 118.10 -89.40
C GLN A 291 -65.65 117.64 -90.49
N GLN A 292 -65.84 116.33 -90.67
CA GLN A 292 -66.88 115.75 -91.51
C GLN A 292 -68.00 115.20 -90.65
N ASN A 293 -69.03 116.01 -90.47
CA ASN A 293 -70.38 115.45 -90.43
C ASN A 293 -70.64 114.55 -89.20
N ILE A 294 -71.15 115.02 -88.06
CA ILE A 294 -72.13 116.11 -87.83
C ILE A 294 -73.36 116.06 -88.80
N GLU A 295 -73.34 115.23 -89.85
CA GLU A 295 -74.46 114.92 -90.75
C GLU A 295 -74.61 113.39 -90.85
N GLN A 296 -75.77 112.90 -90.39
CA GLN A 296 -76.33 111.55 -90.57
C GLN A 296 -75.82 110.49 -89.58
N GLN A 297 -76.68 109.98 -88.67
CA GLN A 297 -77.43 108.71 -88.78
C GLN A 297 -76.48 107.49 -88.91
N GLU A 298 -76.57 106.37 -88.21
CA GLU A 298 -77.70 105.52 -87.81
C GLU A 298 -77.15 104.23 -87.10
N LEU A 299 -78.05 103.43 -86.52
CA LEU A 299 -78.11 101.94 -86.36
C LEU A 299 -76.88 101.02 -86.06
N ASN A 300 -77.11 100.13 -85.08
CA ASN A 300 -76.96 98.63 -84.98
C ASN A 300 -76.46 97.84 -86.25
N PRO A 301 -76.07 96.52 -86.24
CA PRO A 301 -76.21 95.44 -85.23
C PRO A 301 -75.10 94.32 -85.21
N GLN A 302 -75.40 93.20 -84.52
CA GLN A 302 -74.71 91.90 -84.32
C GLN A 302 -74.33 91.06 -85.57
N GLN A 303 -73.28 90.21 -85.47
CA GLN A 303 -73.15 88.84 -86.05
C GLN A 303 -71.75 88.22 -85.83
N THR A 304 -71.52 87.42 -84.76
CA THR A 304 -70.35 86.49 -84.65
C THR A 304 -70.55 85.46 -83.53
N LEU A 305 -71.59 84.63 -83.59
CA LEU A 305 -71.81 83.58 -82.57
C LEU A 305 -71.93 82.15 -83.11
N GLN A 306 -71.95 81.93 -84.44
CA GLN A 306 -72.21 80.59 -85.01
C GLN A 306 -70.96 79.81 -85.45
N GLU A 307 -69.79 80.43 -85.54
CA GLU A 307 -68.55 79.74 -85.93
C GLU A 307 -67.78 79.15 -84.74
N MET A 308 -68.05 79.63 -83.52
CA MET A 308 -67.36 79.17 -82.31
C MET A 308 -67.88 77.82 -81.78
N GLU A 309 -69.12 77.46 -82.09
CA GLU A 309 -69.71 76.18 -81.65
C GLU A 309 -69.20 74.98 -82.46
N LYS A 310 -68.96 75.14 -83.77
CA LYS A 310 -68.46 74.04 -84.62
C LYS A 310 -67.01 73.63 -84.33
N MET A 311 -66.20 74.53 -83.79
CA MET A 311 -64.82 74.24 -83.38
C MET A 311 -64.74 73.45 -82.07
N LYS A 312 -65.68 73.68 -81.14
CA LYS A 312 -65.70 72.96 -79.85
C LYS A 312 -66.17 71.51 -80.01
N GLU A 313 -67.05 71.26 -80.97
CA GLU A 313 -67.60 69.92 -81.20
C GLU A 313 -66.58 68.95 -81.82
N THR A 314 -65.67 69.44 -82.66
CA THR A 314 -64.61 68.61 -83.24
C THR A 314 -63.50 68.24 -82.25
N GLU A 315 -63.24 69.11 -81.27
CA GLU A 315 -62.25 68.88 -80.22
C GLU A 315 -62.73 67.82 -79.20
N ILE A 316 -64.03 67.84 -78.87
CA ILE A 316 -64.65 66.84 -78.00
C ILE A 316 -64.52 65.43 -78.60
N ILE A 317 -64.80 65.27 -79.89
CA ILE A 317 -64.70 63.98 -80.60
C ILE A 317 -63.26 63.42 -80.61
N GLN A 318 -62.25 64.29 -80.67
CA GLN A 318 -60.84 63.85 -80.63
C GLN A 318 -60.42 63.39 -79.22
N LEU A 319 -60.91 64.06 -78.17
CA LEU A 319 -60.64 63.69 -76.79
C LEU A 319 -61.30 62.35 -76.44
N GLU A 320 -62.53 62.10 -76.92
CA GLU A 320 -63.23 60.83 -76.71
C GLU A 320 -62.48 59.65 -77.34
N LYS A 321 -61.95 59.80 -78.56
CA LYS A 321 -61.09 58.78 -79.18
C LYS A 321 -59.83 58.49 -78.38
N LYS A 322 -59.20 59.52 -77.81
CA LYS A 322 -57.97 59.36 -77.01
C LYS A 322 -58.25 58.67 -75.67
N ILE A 323 -59.40 58.94 -75.05
CA ILE A 323 -59.83 58.26 -73.82
C ILE A 323 -60.09 56.77 -74.10
N ALA A 324 -60.78 56.43 -75.20
CA ALA A 324 -61.03 55.04 -75.57
C ALA A 324 -59.73 54.26 -75.81
N GLN A 325 -58.73 54.90 -76.44
CA GLN A 325 -57.43 54.27 -76.69
C GLN A 325 -56.64 54.00 -75.39
N LEU A 326 -56.63 54.96 -74.45
CA LEU A 326 -55.98 54.79 -73.15
C LEU A 326 -56.69 53.76 -72.24
N GLN A 327 -58.00 53.59 -72.41
CA GLN A 327 -58.75 52.54 -71.73
C GLN A 327 -58.34 51.15 -72.22
N ASN A 328 -58.19 50.98 -73.54
CA ASN A 328 -57.72 49.72 -74.14
C ASN A 328 -56.28 49.39 -73.71
N ASP A 329 -55.37 50.37 -73.70
CA ASP A 329 -53.99 50.15 -73.26
C ASP A 329 -53.91 49.75 -71.78
N ASN A 330 -54.76 50.32 -70.93
CA ASN A 330 -54.87 49.91 -69.52
C ASN A 330 -55.38 48.48 -69.36
N GLU A 331 -56.29 48.04 -70.22
CA GLU A 331 -56.82 46.68 -70.18
C GLU A 331 -55.75 45.65 -70.62
N ILE A 332 -54.97 45.97 -71.65
CA ILE A 332 -53.83 45.16 -72.08
C ILE A 332 -52.79 45.05 -70.97
N LEU A 333 -52.41 46.16 -70.34
CA LEU A 333 -51.44 46.16 -69.23
C LEU A 333 -51.96 45.40 -68.01
N ARG A 334 -53.26 45.46 -67.71
CA ARG A 334 -53.85 44.64 -66.64
C ARG A 334 -53.76 43.14 -66.96
N ASN A 335 -54.01 42.75 -68.20
CA ASN A 335 -53.92 41.35 -68.62
C ASN A 335 -52.47 40.84 -68.58
N GLU A 336 -51.50 41.64 -69.00
CA GLU A 336 -50.08 41.30 -68.87
C GLU A 336 -49.64 41.17 -67.42
N ASN A 337 -50.07 42.10 -66.56
CA ASN A 337 -49.72 42.07 -65.14
C ASN A 337 -50.31 40.83 -64.45
N ASN A 338 -51.56 40.47 -64.79
CA ASN A 338 -52.18 39.22 -64.32
C ASN A 338 -51.42 37.99 -64.82
N HIS A 339 -50.98 37.96 -66.08
CA HIS A 339 -50.20 36.84 -66.63
C HIS A 339 -48.83 36.69 -65.94
N LEU A 340 -48.16 37.80 -65.61
CA LEU A 340 -46.90 37.79 -64.86
C LEU A 340 -47.08 37.31 -63.43
N LEU A 341 -48.17 37.70 -62.76
CA LEU A 341 -48.54 37.19 -61.44
C LEU A 341 -48.72 35.67 -61.46
N THR A 342 -49.46 35.11 -62.44
CA THR A 342 -49.62 33.65 -62.56
C THR A 342 -48.30 32.93 -62.82
N LYS A 343 -47.39 33.54 -63.60
CA LYS A 343 -46.03 33.01 -63.84
C LYS A 343 -45.18 33.02 -62.57
N LEU A 344 -45.31 34.06 -61.75
CA LEU A 344 -44.56 34.16 -60.49
C LEU A 344 -45.05 33.13 -59.47
N ASP A 345 -46.36 32.87 -59.41
CA ASP A 345 -46.93 31.84 -58.54
C ASP A 345 -46.56 30.42 -59.00
N THR A 346 -46.47 30.16 -60.30
CA THR A 346 -45.98 28.87 -60.82
C THR A 346 -44.51 28.64 -60.48
N ILE A 347 -43.65 29.66 -60.60
CA ILE A 347 -42.24 29.57 -60.18
C ILE A 347 -42.13 29.31 -58.67
N ARG A 348 -42.91 30.01 -57.84
CA ARG A 348 -42.93 29.77 -56.38
C ARG A 348 -43.37 28.36 -56.01
N LEU A 349 -44.36 27.80 -56.72
CA LEU A 349 -44.79 26.42 -56.53
C LEU A 349 -43.70 25.42 -56.92
N GLU A 350 -42.91 25.69 -57.97
CA GLU A 350 -41.78 24.86 -58.35
C GLU A 350 -40.63 24.95 -57.33
N GLU A 351 -40.29 26.15 -56.86
CA GLU A 351 -39.28 26.35 -55.81
C GLU A 351 -39.62 25.60 -54.52
N ASN A 352 -40.90 25.61 -54.12
CA ASN A 352 -41.38 24.86 -52.96
C ASN A 352 -41.29 23.33 -53.14
N LYS A 353 -41.44 22.79 -54.37
CA LYS A 353 -41.25 21.35 -54.63
C LYS A 353 -39.79 20.94 -54.38
N PHE A 354 -38.83 21.74 -54.82
CA PHE A 354 -37.40 21.46 -54.61
C PHE A 354 -36.99 21.64 -53.14
N SER A 355 -37.58 22.60 -52.43
CA SER A 355 -37.39 22.76 -50.99
C SER A 355 -37.84 21.51 -50.22
N ASN A 356 -39.02 20.97 -50.51
CA ASN A 356 -39.50 19.76 -49.85
C ASN A 356 -38.65 18.52 -50.19
N LEU A 357 -38.14 18.43 -51.42
CA LEU A 357 -37.27 17.33 -51.83
C LEU A 357 -35.93 17.33 -51.07
N SER A 358 -35.36 18.52 -50.76
CA SER A 358 -34.13 18.63 -49.97
C SER A 358 -34.29 18.04 -48.56
N ILE A 359 -35.42 18.35 -47.92
CA ILE A 359 -35.77 17.88 -46.57
C ILE A 359 -35.97 16.36 -46.57
N ILE A 360 -36.69 15.83 -47.56
CA ILE A 360 -36.95 14.39 -47.70
C ILE A 360 -35.63 13.63 -47.93
N LEU A 361 -34.76 14.12 -48.83
CA LEU A 361 -33.46 13.50 -49.10
C LEU A 361 -32.56 13.52 -47.86
N ALA A 362 -32.50 14.64 -47.14
CA ALA A 362 -31.74 14.73 -45.89
C ALA A 362 -32.25 13.71 -44.84
N SER A 363 -33.57 13.58 -44.67
CA SER A 363 -34.14 12.59 -43.74
C SER A 363 -33.86 11.13 -44.13
N ASN A 364 -33.87 10.82 -45.44
CA ASN A 364 -33.55 9.47 -45.92
C ASN A 364 -32.07 9.13 -45.75
N LEU A 365 -31.17 10.11 -45.98
CA LEU A 365 -29.74 9.94 -45.73
C LEU A 365 -29.41 9.81 -44.25
N GLU A 366 -30.13 10.52 -43.38
CA GLU A 366 -30.04 10.39 -41.93
C GLU A 366 -30.52 9.00 -41.46
N TYR A 367 -31.59 8.47 -42.05
CA TYR A 367 -32.03 7.09 -41.82
C TYR A 367 -30.99 6.06 -42.28
N LEU A 368 -30.32 6.29 -43.42
CA LEU A 368 -29.25 5.41 -43.91
C LEU A 368 -28.03 5.47 -42.99
N LYS A 369 -27.59 6.67 -42.59
CA LYS A 369 -26.51 6.89 -41.62
C LYS A 369 -26.73 6.10 -40.32
N ASN A 370 -27.97 6.03 -39.84
CA ASN A 370 -28.30 5.31 -38.62
C ASN A 370 -28.36 3.78 -38.80
N ASN A 371 -28.48 3.26 -40.03
CA ASN A 371 -28.66 1.84 -40.31
C ASN A 371 -27.45 1.16 -40.98
N SER A 372 -26.54 1.90 -41.60
CA SER A 372 -25.29 1.37 -42.17
C SER A 372 -24.09 1.68 -41.26
N ASN A 373 -23.36 0.65 -40.82
CA ASN A 373 -22.15 0.77 -39.98
C ASN A 373 -20.92 1.36 -40.72
N GLU A 374 -21.10 2.01 -41.87
CA GLU A 374 -20.02 2.66 -42.62
C GLU A 374 -19.89 4.12 -42.20
N GLU A 375 -18.64 4.61 -42.15
CA GLU A 375 -18.22 5.98 -41.78
C GLU A 375 -18.72 7.04 -42.78
N ILE A 376 -20.04 7.20 -42.89
CA ILE A 376 -20.70 8.24 -43.70
C ILE A 376 -20.51 9.63 -43.07
N SER A 377 -20.04 9.70 -41.82
CA SER A 377 -20.02 10.93 -41.02
C SER A 377 -18.93 11.93 -41.38
N GLU A 378 -17.92 11.58 -42.19
CA GLU A 378 -16.82 12.51 -42.50
C GLU A 378 -17.02 13.32 -43.79
N VAL A 379 -17.94 12.92 -44.69
CA VAL A 379 -17.98 13.47 -46.05
C VAL A 379 -19.08 14.52 -46.26
N ILE A 380 -20.20 14.47 -45.52
CA ILE A 380 -21.32 15.41 -45.72
C ILE A 380 -21.99 15.81 -44.40
N ASP A 381 -22.11 17.12 -44.18
CA ASP A 381 -22.95 17.68 -43.12
C ASP A 381 -24.44 17.63 -43.53
N LEU A 382 -25.19 16.75 -42.88
CA LEU A 382 -26.63 16.55 -43.14
C LEU A 382 -27.47 17.75 -42.70
N GLN A 383 -26.99 18.54 -41.73
CA GLN A 383 -27.67 19.74 -41.27
C GLN A 383 -27.61 20.83 -42.36
N GLU A 384 -26.44 20.99 -42.97
CA GLU A 384 -26.21 21.94 -44.06
C GLU A 384 -27.05 21.60 -45.31
N LEU A 385 -27.24 20.32 -45.60
CA LEU A 385 -28.10 19.87 -46.71
C LEU A 385 -29.59 20.18 -46.49
N ARG A 386 -30.06 20.14 -45.23
CA ARG A 386 -31.46 20.40 -44.88
C ARG A 386 -31.81 21.89 -45.01
N GLU A 387 -30.83 22.76 -44.83
CA GLU A 387 -31.00 24.22 -44.86
C GLU A 387 -30.83 24.82 -46.27
N LYS A 388 -30.25 24.07 -47.23
CA LYS A 388 -29.99 24.54 -48.60
C LYS A 388 -30.91 23.90 -49.64
N ASN A 389 -31.36 24.69 -50.61
CA ASN A 389 -32.08 24.18 -51.77
C ASN A 389 -31.16 23.25 -52.60
N ILE A 390 -31.72 22.22 -53.23
CA ILE A 390 -31.00 21.24 -54.04
C ILE A 390 -30.17 21.91 -55.14
N ASN A 391 -30.68 23.03 -55.69
CA ASN A 391 -29.97 23.77 -56.72
C ASN A 391 -28.64 24.33 -56.21
N ASP A 392 -28.58 24.72 -54.95
CA ASP A 392 -27.42 25.33 -54.29
C ASP A 392 -26.42 24.30 -53.75
N TRP A 393 -26.73 23.01 -53.84
CA TRP A 393 -25.78 21.96 -53.47
C TRP A 393 -24.58 21.96 -54.43
N THR A 394 -23.39 21.83 -53.86
CA THR A 394 -22.17 21.71 -54.64
C THR A 394 -22.22 20.45 -55.51
N GLN A 395 -21.53 20.47 -56.65
CA GLN A 395 -21.49 19.32 -57.55
C GLN A 395 -20.96 18.06 -56.84
N ASN A 396 -20.04 18.22 -55.89
CA ASN A 396 -19.53 17.14 -55.05
C ASN A 396 -20.62 16.59 -54.12
N GLN A 397 -21.39 17.42 -53.42
CA GLN A 397 -22.53 16.97 -52.61
C GLN A 397 -23.54 16.19 -53.45
N LYS A 398 -23.89 16.70 -54.65
CA LYS A 398 -24.80 16.02 -55.59
C LYS A 398 -24.26 14.64 -56.01
N ILE A 399 -22.98 14.56 -56.39
CA ILE A 399 -22.34 13.30 -56.79
C ILE A 399 -22.29 12.30 -55.62
N THR A 400 -21.91 12.75 -54.43
CA THR A 400 -21.81 11.86 -53.27
C THR A 400 -23.17 11.33 -52.83
N ILE A 401 -24.21 12.17 -52.81
CA ILE A 401 -25.59 11.73 -52.52
C ILE A 401 -26.09 10.77 -53.60
N MET A 402 -25.83 11.06 -54.88
CA MET A 402 -26.20 10.18 -55.99
C MET A 402 -25.51 8.81 -55.86
N ASN A 403 -24.23 8.79 -55.49
CA ASN A 403 -23.47 7.56 -55.26
C ASN A 403 -24.02 6.75 -54.07
N MET A 404 -24.41 7.42 -52.98
CA MET A 404 -25.05 6.76 -51.82
C MET A 404 -26.40 6.14 -52.18
N LEU A 405 -27.25 6.86 -52.93
CA LEU A 405 -28.53 6.35 -53.42
C LEU A 405 -28.33 5.22 -54.45
N LEU A 406 -27.32 5.32 -55.32
CA LEU A 406 -26.94 4.26 -56.25
C LEU A 406 -26.45 3.01 -55.52
N MET A 407 -25.62 3.16 -54.48
CA MET A 407 -25.20 2.04 -53.63
C MET A 407 -26.39 1.36 -52.96
N GLN A 408 -27.32 2.12 -52.41
CA GLN A 408 -28.54 1.58 -51.80
C GLN A 408 -29.39 0.83 -52.84
N THR A 409 -29.64 1.43 -54.02
CA THR A 409 -30.41 0.77 -55.08
C THR A 409 -29.69 -0.46 -55.63
N GLN A 410 -28.35 -0.47 -55.66
CA GLN A 410 -27.55 -1.62 -56.07
C GLN A 410 -27.74 -2.82 -55.14
N GLN A 411 -27.93 -2.61 -53.83
CA GLN A 411 -28.28 -3.69 -52.88
C GLN A 411 -29.66 -4.32 -53.20
N TYR A 412 -30.59 -3.54 -53.73
CA TYR A 412 -31.89 -4.06 -54.20
C TYR A 412 -31.82 -4.67 -55.61
N LEU A 413 -30.80 -4.32 -56.40
CA LEU A 413 -30.57 -4.85 -57.75
C LEU A 413 -29.75 -6.15 -57.79
N THR A 414 -29.19 -6.62 -56.67
CA THR A 414 -28.49 -7.91 -56.61
C THR A 414 -29.45 -9.12 -56.66
N LYS A 415 -29.67 -9.64 -57.87
CA LYS A 415 -29.99 -11.01 -58.32
C LYS A 415 -30.99 -11.92 -57.56
N LYS A 416 -31.72 -11.49 -56.52
CA LYS A 416 -32.76 -12.31 -55.87
C LYS A 416 -34.21 -11.79 -55.94
N ASN A 417 -34.44 -10.59 -56.48
CA ASN A 417 -35.78 -9.99 -56.54
C ASN A 417 -36.36 -9.76 -57.96
N PHE A 418 -35.75 -10.33 -59.01
CA PHE A 418 -36.34 -10.35 -60.36
C PHE A 418 -37.09 -11.67 -60.65
N ASN A 419 -37.90 -12.12 -59.70
CA ASN A 419 -38.96 -13.10 -59.97
C ASN A 419 -40.29 -12.47 -59.58
N LEU A 420 -40.85 -11.67 -60.49
CA LEU A 420 -42.30 -11.47 -60.55
C LEU A 420 -42.78 -11.90 -61.92
N SER A 421 -43.42 -13.06 -61.88
CA SER A 421 -44.27 -13.67 -62.88
C SER A 421 -45.40 -12.74 -63.34
N ASP A 422 -45.75 -12.92 -64.61
CA ASP A 422 -46.92 -12.41 -65.31
C ASP A 422 -48.21 -12.44 -64.47
N THR A 423 -48.97 -11.34 -64.50
CA THR A 423 -50.43 -11.36 -64.75
C THR A 423 -51.01 -9.94 -64.85
N ASN A 424 -51.27 -9.54 -66.09
CA ASN A 424 -52.53 -8.99 -66.62
C ASN A 424 -53.27 -7.81 -65.96
N GLN A 425 -53.41 -6.77 -66.82
CA GLN A 425 -54.63 -6.01 -67.16
C GLN A 425 -55.20 -5.00 -66.15
N ILE A 426 -55.20 -3.72 -66.56
CA ILE A 426 -56.36 -2.79 -66.65
C ILE A 426 -55.80 -1.51 -67.31
N ASN A 427 -55.97 -1.35 -68.62
CA ASN A 427 -57.08 -0.67 -69.30
C ASN A 427 -56.86 0.85 -69.44
N ILE A 428 -56.54 1.22 -70.69
CA ILE A 428 -56.43 2.58 -71.22
C ILE A 428 -57.83 2.97 -71.69
N ASN A 429 -58.42 4.03 -71.12
CA ASN A 429 -59.22 5.08 -71.78
C ASN A 429 -60.21 5.79 -70.83
N ASN A 430 -60.52 7.03 -71.21
CA ASN A 430 -61.67 7.90 -70.88
C ASN A 430 -61.45 9.03 -69.85
N THR A 431 -61.32 10.30 -70.30
CA THR A 431 -62.34 11.33 -70.68
C THR A 431 -62.55 12.33 -69.53
N MET A 432 -62.20 13.61 -69.75
CA MET A 432 -63.10 14.77 -69.96
C MET A 432 -63.72 15.37 -68.69
N THR A 433 -63.48 16.68 -68.55
CA THR A 433 -64.40 17.75 -68.09
C THR A 433 -65.33 17.51 -66.90
N GLU A 434 -65.19 18.37 -65.89
CA GLU A 434 -66.29 19.09 -65.18
C GLU A 434 -65.62 20.03 -64.15
N ASN A 435 -65.60 21.36 -64.35
CA ASN A 435 -66.65 22.31 -63.94
C ASN A 435 -67.33 21.93 -62.62
N VAL A 436 -66.88 22.54 -61.51
CA VAL A 436 -67.77 22.80 -60.37
C VAL A 436 -67.63 24.26 -59.95
N THR A 437 -68.75 24.91 -60.13
CA THR A 437 -69.16 26.26 -59.79
C THR A 437 -69.00 26.57 -58.30
N ILE A 438 -68.46 27.77 -58.08
CA ILE A 438 -68.70 28.67 -56.95
C ILE A 438 -70.22 28.83 -56.78
N VAL A 439 -70.73 28.72 -55.54
CA VAL A 439 -71.83 29.54 -54.96
C VAL A 439 -72.10 29.11 -53.49
N ASP A 440 -71.95 30.12 -52.63
CA ASP A 440 -72.69 30.47 -51.41
C ASP A 440 -72.67 29.71 -50.07
N ASN A 441 -72.33 30.54 -49.07
CA ASN A 441 -73.03 30.79 -47.80
C ASN A 441 -72.88 29.78 -46.63
N THR A 442 -72.21 30.20 -45.56
CA THR A 442 -72.86 30.91 -44.43
C THR A 442 -71.94 31.08 -43.20
N ASN A 443 -72.03 32.30 -42.62
CA ASN A 443 -72.12 32.61 -41.18
C ASN A 443 -70.94 32.53 -40.19
N LYS A 444 -70.74 33.72 -39.56
CA LYS A 444 -70.45 34.03 -38.14
C LYS A 444 -69.00 33.81 -37.65
N SER A 445 -68.37 34.69 -36.85
CA SER A 445 -68.72 36.01 -36.28
C SER A 445 -67.51 36.58 -35.51
N PHE A 446 -67.47 37.93 -35.35
CA PHE A 446 -66.87 38.68 -34.21
C PHE A 446 -65.33 38.57 -33.95
N TYR A 447 -64.56 39.57 -33.54
CA TYR A 447 -64.73 40.92 -32.97
C TYR A 447 -63.45 41.74 -33.31
N PHE A 448 -63.59 43.03 -33.61
CA PHE A 448 -62.51 44.03 -33.51
C PHE A 448 -62.25 44.38 -32.04
N PRO A 449 -61.04 44.86 -31.66
CA PRO A 449 -60.97 46.29 -31.37
C PRO A 449 -59.64 47.02 -31.70
N LYS A 450 -59.84 48.25 -32.21
CA LYS A 450 -59.21 49.54 -31.86
C LYS A 450 -57.68 49.66 -31.79
N ILE A 451 -57.17 50.33 -32.81
CA ILE A 451 -55.95 51.15 -32.80
C ILE A 451 -56.29 52.52 -32.19
N LYS A 452 -55.46 52.99 -31.24
CA LYS A 452 -55.37 54.38 -30.82
C LYS A 452 -53.96 54.90 -31.13
N GLN A 453 -53.95 56.10 -31.69
CA GLN A 453 -52.80 56.98 -31.95
C GLN A 453 -52.19 57.46 -30.63
N GLU A 454 -50.89 57.78 -30.64
CA GLU A 454 -50.38 59.05 -30.11
C GLU A 454 -48.97 59.35 -30.66
N GLU A 455 -48.77 60.63 -30.95
CA GLU A 455 -47.61 61.27 -31.57
C GLU A 455 -46.51 61.66 -30.57
N ASP A 456 -45.36 62.02 -31.15
CA ASP A 456 -44.31 62.92 -30.67
C ASP A 456 -43.38 62.49 -29.51
N GLN A 457 -42.07 62.42 -29.79
CA GLN A 457 -41.12 63.52 -29.51
C GLN A 457 -39.64 63.11 -29.72
N THR A 458 -38.99 63.87 -30.60
CA THR A 458 -37.61 64.40 -30.56
C THR A 458 -36.50 63.69 -29.75
N SER A 459 -35.46 63.32 -30.50
CA SER A 459 -34.05 63.71 -30.30
C SER A 459 -33.46 63.72 -28.88
N GLN A 460 -32.55 62.79 -28.58
CA GLN A 460 -31.24 63.14 -28.01
C GLN A 460 -30.27 61.94 -28.03
N LEU A 461 -29.21 62.11 -28.82
CA LEU A 461 -27.96 61.36 -28.73
C LEU A 461 -27.31 61.59 -27.35
N SER A 462 -27.02 60.51 -26.64
CA SER A 462 -25.98 60.52 -25.59
C SER A 462 -25.16 59.23 -25.64
N PHE A 463 -23.86 59.41 -25.80
CA PHE A 463 -22.83 58.38 -25.71
C PHE A 463 -22.86 57.73 -24.33
N ARG A 464 -23.25 56.45 -24.24
CA ARG A 464 -22.90 55.61 -23.08
C ARG A 464 -21.56 54.92 -23.35
N LYS A 465 -20.50 55.52 -22.81
CA LYS A 465 -19.24 54.82 -22.52
C LYS A 465 -19.56 53.65 -21.58
N PHE A 466 -19.08 52.46 -21.94
CA PHE A 466 -18.97 51.32 -21.03
C PHE A 466 -18.11 51.74 -19.82
N GLN A 467 -18.74 51.84 -18.65
CA GLN A 467 -18.03 51.85 -17.38
C GLN A 467 -17.54 50.42 -17.12
N GLY A 468 -16.22 50.27 -17.00
CA GLY A 468 -15.58 49.02 -16.67
C GLY A 468 -16.09 48.47 -15.34
N VAL A 469 -16.32 47.16 -15.34
CA VAL A 469 -16.47 46.36 -14.12
C VAL A 469 -15.14 46.45 -13.35
N PRO A 470 -15.12 46.96 -12.11
CA PRO A 470 -13.92 46.88 -11.29
C PRO A 470 -13.72 45.42 -10.88
N LEU A 471 -12.68 44.80 -11.44
CA LEU A 471 -12.11 43.57 -10.90
C LEU A 471 -11.46 43.92 -9.56
N ASP A 472 -12.17 43.62 -8.48
CA ASP A 472 -11.68 43.70 -7.12
C ASP A 472 -10.68 42.55 -6.88
N ILE A 473 -9.45 42.75 -7.32
CA ILE A 473 -8.34 41.85 -7.01
C ILE A 473 -7.86 42.22 -5.61
N SER A 474 -8.29 41.44 -4.61
CA SER A 474 -7.84 41.56 -3.23
C SER A 474 -6.31 41.45 -3.14
N ASN A 475 -5.63 42.54 -2.79
CA ASN A 475 -4.19 42.59 -2.50
C ASN A 475 -3.83 42.05 -1.10
N SER A 476 -4.56 41.06 -0.57
CA SER A 476 -4.34 40.53 0.80
C SER A 476 -3.49 39.25 0.87
N ILE A 477 -2.93 38.75 -0.25
CA ILE A 477 -2.13 37.50 -0.28
C ILE A 477 -0.66 37.76 -0.68
N VAL A 478 -0.04 38.85 -0.22
CA VAL A 478 1.44 38.99 -0.29
C VAL A 478 2.00 39.68 0.96
N LYS A 479 1.97 38.98 2.10
CA LYS A 479 2.91 39.20 3.21
C LYS A 479 3.27 37.88 3.88
N ASN A 480 3.84 36.96 3.11
CA ASN A 480 4.67 35.90 3.68
C ASN A 480 6.12 36.22 3.34
N ASN A 481 6.94 36.30 4.39
CA ASN A 481 8.35 36.61 4.31
C ASN A 481 9.04 35.72 3.28
N LEU A 482 9.67 36.35 2.28
CA LEU A 482 10.60 35.67 1.39
C LEU A 482 11.64 34.95 2.26
N ARG A 483 11.64 33.62 2.16
CA ARG A 483 12.69 32.78 2.70
C ARG A 483 13.90 32.94 1.80
N ASP A 484 15.03 33.39 2.35
CA ASP A 484 16.31 33.45 1.64
C ASP A 484 16.70 32.05 1.13
N TRP A 485 16.57 31.84 -0.18
CA TRP A 485 17.17 30.70 -0.86
C TRP A 485 18.67 30.97 -1.02
N GLY A 486 19.51 30.30 -0.23
CA GLY A 486 20.97 30.41 -0.38
C GLY A 486 21.84 30.12 0.84
N LYS A 487 21.29 29.78 2.01
CA LYS A 487 22.11 29.39 3.18
C LYS A 487 22.16 27.87 3.32
N GLN A 488 23.39 27.34 3.28
CA GLN A 488 23.71 25.94 3.56
C GLN A 488 23.13 25.54 4.92
N SER A 489 22.46 24.38 4.96
CA SER A 489 22.02 23.75 6.20
C SER A 489 23.25 23.43 7.05
N VAL A 490 23.52 24.24 8.06
CA VAL A 490 24.49 23.91 9.11
C VAL A 490 23.97 22.65 9.80
N LEU A 491 24.80 21.60 9.78
CA LEU A 491 24.61 20.39 10.57
C LEU A 491 24.36 20.77 12.04
N GLN A 492 23.14 20.58 12.52
CA GLN A 492 22.89 20.43 13.94
C GLN A 492 23.27 19.01 14.35
N GLN A 493 24.52 18.88 14.78
CA GLN A 493 24.90 17.89 15.77
C GLN A 493 24.31 18.32 17.13
N SER A 494 23.38 17.52 17.66
CA SER A 494 23.05 17.52 19.10
C SER A 494 22.49 16.14 19.43
N SER A 495 23.33 15.19 19.87
CA SER A 495 23.77 15.00 21.25
C SER A 495 22.70 14.38 22.15
N GLN A 496 22.97 13.12 22.53
CA GLN A 496 22.74 12.56 23.86
C GLN A 496 21.29 12.31 24.29
N LEU A 497 20.75 11.15 23.88
CA LEU A 497 19.75 10.44 24.68
C LEU A 497 20.46 9.51 25.66
N LEU A 498 20.58 10.02 26.89
CA LEU A 498 21.05 9.27 28.06
C LEU A 498 20.07 8.13 28.38
N ARG A 499 20.63 6.92 28.50
CA ARG A 499 20.03 5.76 29.13
C ARG A 499 19.60 6.09 30.57
N LYS A 500 18.35 5.80 30.92
CA LYS A 500 17.96 5.50 32.31
C LYS A 500 17.48 4.05 32.37
N TYR A 501 18.39 3.18 32.81
CA TYR A 501 18.02 1.91 33.42
C TYR A 501 17.30 2.20 34.73
N LYS A 502 16.11 1.62 34.89
CA LYS A 502 15.47 1.47 36.20
C LYS A 502 15.28 -0.03 36.40
N LEU A 503 16.20 -0.63 37.16
CA LEU A 503 15.96 -1.94 37.77
C LEU A 503 14.84 -1.80 38.81
N LYS A 504 13.91 -2.73 38.77
CA LYS A 504 13.20 -3.24 39.94
C LYS A 504 13.24 -4.76 39.85
#